data_AF-A0A7V1GH49-F1
#
_entry.id   AF-A0A7V1GH49-F1
#
_cell.length_a   1.000
_cell.length_b   1.000
_cell.length_c   1.000
_cell.angle_alpha   90.00
_cell.angle_beta   90.00
_cell.angle_gamma   90.00
#
_symmetry.space_group_name_H-M   'P 1'
#
loop_
_entity.id
_entity.type
_entity.pdbx_description
1 polymer ?
#
loop_
_entity_poly.entity_id
_entity_poly.type
_entity_poly.pdbx_seq_one_letter_code
_entity_poly.pdbx_strand_id
1 'polypeptide(L)'
;MKFLNYIALSLALLFSAHSFALEQQYHQHIAAIIAAFKDNDKAAISSHIRYPLSRAYPVPAINDAAELVERFDYVFDRQLIAQIASSNIDTDWDKVGWRGIMLNSGIVWVDSNGKIIGINYQTAKEQLLAKRLIAADKQALHPSVNTFAEPILDWQTAKFRIRIDDLGDNNYRYASWGIDKNPSDKPDIILVNGGIKFDGSGGNHSYTFKNGRYSYVLQVTVIGCDTSPPGWLEVYKDDKLLLSEDVVKTENTSKF
;
A
#
# COMPACT_ATOMS: atom_id res chain seq x y z
N MET A 1 45.97 14.56 -22.69
CA MET A 1 45.57 13.14 -22.56
C MET A 1 45.90 12.53 -21.18
N LYS A 2 47.14 12.61 -20.67
CA LYS A 2 47.48 12.05 -19.33
C LYS A 2 46.65 12.61 -18.16
N PHE A 3 46.44 13.93 -18.11
CA PHE A 3 45.59 14.56 -17.08
C PHE A 3 44.12 14.12 -17.12
N LEU A 4 43.57 13.87 -18.32
CA LEU A 4 42.21 13.36 -18.49
C LEU A 4 42.09 11.92 -17.93
N ASN A 5 43.15 11.11 -18.08
CA ASN A 5 43.20 9.75 -17.53
C ASN A 5 43.29 9.75 -16.00
N TYR A 6 44.01 10.69 -15.38
CA TYR A 6 44.06 10.79 -13.91
C TYR A 6 42.74 11.27 -13.31
N ILE A 7 42.03 12.17 -13.99
CA ILE A 7 40.68 12.61 -13.59
C ILE A 7 39.67 11.46 -13.75
N ALA A 8 39.71 10.73 -14.87
CA ALA A 8 38.86 9.55 -15.07
C ALA A 8 39.12 8.45 -14.02
N LEU A 9 40.40 8.23 -13.67
CA LEU A 9 40.79 7.25 -12.64
C LEU A 9 40.36 7.68 -11.23
N SER A 10 40.47 8.97 -10.89
CA SER A 10 40.02 9.47 -9.58
C SER A 10 38.50 9.47 -9.45
N LEU A 11 37.76 9.82 -10.52
CA LEU A 11 36.30 9.67 -10.56
C LEU A 11 35.86 8.20 -10.44
N ALA A 12 36.55 7.27 -11.08
CA ALA A 12 36.26 5.84 -10.96
C ALA A 12 36.50 5.30 -9.54
N LEU A 13 37.57 5.75 -8.87
CA LEU A 13 37.87 5.39 -7.48
C LEU A 13 36.87 5.97 -6.47
N LEU A 14 36.39 7.21 -6.70
CA LEU A 14 35.37 7.83 -5.87
C LEU A 14 34.01 7.11 -6.02
N PHE A 15 33.66 6.70 -7.25
CA PHE A 15 32.42 5.98 -7.51
C PHE A 15 32.41 4.58 -6.89
N SER A 16 33.53 3.84 -6.95
CA SER A 16 33.64 2.52 -6.35
C SER A 16 33.62 2.57 -4.82
N ALA A 17 34.29 3.55 -4.19
CA ALA A 17 34.25 3.75 -2.75
C ALA A 17 32.85 4.11 -2.25
N HIS A 18 32.12 4.97 -2.97
CA HIS A 18 30.75 5.32 -2.64
C HIS A 18 29.81 4.11 -2.74
N SER A 19 29.92 3.33 -3.82
CA SER A 19 29.13 2.12 -4.02
C SER A 19 29.38 1.09 -2.91
N PHE A 20 30.64 0.89 -2.53
CA PHE A 20 31.01 -0.01 -1.43
C PHE A 20 30.47 0.46 -0.07
N ALA A 21 30.54 1.76 0.23
CA ALA A 21 30.00 2.31 1.48
C ALA A 21 28.46 2.14 1.57
N LEU A 22 27.74 2.37 0.46
CA LEU A 22 26.30 2.10 0.39
C LEU A 22 25.98 0.61 0.58
N GLU A 23 26.78 -0.29 0.01
CA GLU A 23 26.64 -1.73 0.24
C GLU A 23 26.84 -2.07 1.72
N GLN A 24 27.87 -1.51 2.37
CA GLN A 24 28.12 -1.77 3.78
C GLN A 24 27.00 -1.25 4.69
N GLN A 25 26.50 -0.04 4.43
CA GLN A 25 25.38 0.53 5.18
C GLN A 25 24.10 -0.31 5.03
N TYR A 26 23.83 -0.77 3.80
CA TYR A 26 22.75 -1.72 3.52
C TYR A 26 22.88 -2.99 4.37
N HIS A 27 24.06 -3.61 4.39
CA HIS A 27 24.28 -4.84 5.14
C HIS A 27 24.10 -4.61 6.65
N GLN A 28 24.53 -3.47 7.17
CA GLN A 28 24.35 -3.12 8.58
C GLN A 28 22.87 -3.01 8.95
N HIS A 29 22.07 -2.33 8.13
CA HIS A 29 20.64 -2.15 8.37
C HIS A 29 19.89 -3.49 8.37
N ILE A 30 20.12 -4.33 7.36
CA ILE A 30 19.45 -5.63 7.29
C ILE A 30 19.94 -6.58 8.38
N ALA A 31 21.24 -6.58 8.71
CA ALA A 31 21.77 -7.41 9.80
C ALA A 31 21.13 -7.06 11.15
N ALA A 32 20.90 -5.76 11.42
CA ALA A 32 20.23 -5.31 12.64
C ALA A 32 18.78 -5.81 12.71
N ILE A 33 18.05 -5.75 11.59
CA ILE A 33 16.70 -6.31 11.49
C ILE A 33 16.73 -7.82 11.76
N ILE A 34 17.57 -8.58 11.06
CA ILE A 34 17.69 -10.03 11.24
C ILE A 34 18.00 -10.38 12.71
N ALA A 35 18.91 -9.65 13.36
CA ALA A 35 19.25 -9.85 14.75
C ALA A 35 18.04 -9.64 15.68
N ALA A 36 17.29 -8.54 15.50
CA ALA A 36 16.08 -8.28 16.28
C ALA A 36 15.05 -9.41 16.16
N PHE A 37 14.89 -9.99 14.96
CA PHE A 37 14.00 -11.14 14.74
C PHE A 37 14.54 -12.45 15.32
N LYS A 38 15.87 -12.67 15.30
CA LYS A 38 16.50 -13.85 15.95
C LYS A 38 16.31 -13.83 17.46
N ASP A 39 16.44 -12.65 18.07
CA ASP A 39 16.29 -12.47 19.52
C ASP A 39 14.81 -12.43 19.94
N ASN A 40 13.89 -12.40 18.96
CA ASN A 40 12.45 -12.27 19.17
C ASN A 40 12.08 -11.06 20.06
N ASP A 41 12.87 -9.99 19.96
CA ASP A 41 12.70 -8.76 20.71
C ASP A 41 11.66 -7.87 20.01
N LYS A 42 10.41 -7.96 20.50
CA LYS A 42 9.29 -7.17 19.95
C LYS A 42 9.54 -5.67 19.99
N ALA A 43 10.27 -5.16 20.99
CA ALA A 43 10.56 -3.73 21.10
C ALA A 43 11.59 -3.31 20.04
N ALA A 44 12.67 -4.10 19.87
CA ALA A 44 13.67 -3.87 18.83
C ALA A 44 13.03 -3.94 17.43
N ILE A 45 12.24 -4.99 17.16
CA ILE A 45 11.49 -5.14 15.90
C ILE A 45 10.61 -3.92 15.64
N SER A 46 9.87 -3.47 16.66
CA SER A 46 8.96 -2.32 16.52
C SER A 46 9.70 -1.02 16.22
N SER A 47 10.95 -0.88 16.67
CA SER A 47 11.79 0.28 16.35
C SER A 47 12.26 0.33 14.90
N HIS A 48 12.27 -0.82 14.21
CA HIS A 48 12.61 -0.95 12.80
C HIS A 48 11.44 -0.69 11.86
N ILE A 49 10.23 -0.41 12.34
CA ILE A 49 9.08 -0.14 11.46
C ILE A 49 9.01 1.36 11.13
N ARG A 50 8.65 1.68 9.87
CA ARG A 50 8.16 3.00 9.51
C ARG A 50 6.66 3.05 9.78
N TYR A 51 6.24 3.96 10.65
CA TYR A 51 4.83 4.17 10.95
C TYR A 51 4.25 5.37 10.16
N PRO A 52 2.95 5.34 9.83
CA PRO A 52 2.03 4.20 9.99
C PRO A 52 2.38 3.04 9.05
N LEU A 53 2.28 1.79 9.53
CA LEU A 53 2.47 0.59 8.73
C LEU A 53 1.15 0.17 8.09
N SER A 54 1.04 0.36 6.78
CA SER A 54 -0.09 -0.04 5.95
C SER A 54 -0.38 -1.54 6.05
N ARG A 55 -1.65 -1.89 6.22
CA ARG A 55 -2.16 -3.26 6.04
C ARG A 55 -3.17 -3.26 4.88
N ALA A 56 -3.48 -4.45 4.36
CA ALA A 56 -4.50 -4.56 3.31
C ALA A 56 -5.88 -4.14 3.86
N TYR A 57 -6.55 -3.22 3.17
CA TYR A 57 -7.90 -2.81 3.51
C TYR A 57 -8.84 -4.05 3.53
N PRO A 58 -9.70 -4.22 4.54
CA PRO A 58 -10.10 -3.25 5.56
C PRO A 58 -9.33 -3.31 6.89
N VAL A 59 -8.22 -4.05 6.98
CA VAL A 59 -7.43 -4.10 8.22
C VAL A 59 -6.80 -2.74 8.51
N PRO A 60 -7.02 -2.15 9.70
CA PRO A 60 -6.45 -0.84 10.02
C PRO A 60 -4.92 -0.86 10.01
N ALA A 61 -4.32 0.24 9.54
CA ALA A 61 -2.90 0.48 9.68
C ALA A 61 -2.47 0.40 11.15
N ILE A 62 -1.19 0.13 11.38
CA ILE A 62 -0.56 0.23 12.71
C ILE A 62 0.08 1.60 12.80
N ASN A 63 -0.34 2.44 13.74
CA ASN A 63 0.03 3.86 13.77
C ASN A 63 1.32 4.15 14.52
N ASP A 64 1.72 3.27 15.44
CA ASP A 64 2.93 3.43 16.24
C ASP A 64 3.43 2.09 16.80
N ALA A 65 4.57 2.15 17.50
CA ALA A 65 5.20 0.99 18.10
C ALA A 65 4.38 0.33 19.23
N ALA A 66 3.61 1.11 19.99
CA ALA A 66 2.78 0.55 21.05
C ALA A 66 1.63 -0.27 20.44
N GLU A 67 0.96 0.26 19.42
CA GLU A 67 -0.06 -0.45 18.67
C GLU A 67 0.50 -1.70 18.01
N LEU A 68 1.73 -1.65 17.47
CA LEU A 68 2.37 -2.84 16.90
C LEU A 68 2.59 -3.92 17.96
N VAL A 69 3.05 -3.57 19.16
CA VAL A 69 3.27 -4.55 20.23
C VAL A 69 1.96 -5.22 20.63
N GLU A 70 0.87 -4.46 20.71
CA GLU A 70 -0.48 -4.99 20.99
C GLU A 70 -0.99 -5.91 19.88
N ARG A 71 -0.76 -5.54 18.61
CA ARG A 71 -1.21 -6.28 17.43
C ARG A 71 -0.11 -7.17 16.84
N PHE A 72 0.95 -7.47 17.59
CA PHE A 72 2.17 -8.06 17.04
C PHE A 72 1.90 -9.37 16.31
N ASP A 73 1.12 -10.26 16.92
CA ASP A 73 0.81 -11.57 16.35
C ASP A 73 -0.15 -11.50 15.13
N TYR A 74 -0.79 -10.36 14.88
CA TYR A 74 -1.55 -10.15 13.64
C TYR A 74 -0.59 -9.88 12.48
N VAL A 75 0.55 -9.22 12.73
CA VAL A 75 1.52 -8.84 11.70
C VAL A 75 2.62 -9.91 11.54
N PHE A 76 3.10 -10.46 12.65
CA PHE A 76 4.23 -11.39 12.70
C PHE A 76 3.82 -12.70 13.39
N ASP A 77 3.68 -13.77 12.61
CA ASP A 77 3.58 -15.12 13.14
C ASP A 77 4.94 -15.83 13.13
N ARG A 78 4.97 -17.06 13.68
CA ARG A 78 6.23 -17.83 13.76
C ARG A 78 6.85 -18.09 12.39
N GLN A 79 6.05 -18.23 11.34
CA GLN A 79 6.56 -18.49 10.00
C GLN A 79 7.28 -17.27 9.47
N LEU A 80 6.65 -16.09 9.52
CA LEU A 80 7.26 -14.85 9.05
C LEU A 80 8.50 -14.49 9.89
N ILE A 81 8.42 -14.62 11.22
CA ILE A 81 9.57 -14.38 12.10
C ILE A 81 10.74 -15.30 11.74
N ALA A 82 10.48 -16.59 11.56
CA ALA A 82 11.53 -17.54 11.18
C ALA A 82 12.14 -17.19 9.82
N GLN A 83 11.34 -16.84 8.82
CA GLN A 83 11.84 -16.46 7.50
C GLN A 83 12.76 -15.24 7.55
N ILE A 84 12.43 -14.22 8.34
CA ILE A 84 13.28 -13.03 8.50
C ILE A 84 14.54 -13.40 9.30
N ALA A 85 14.37 -14.08 10.44
CA ALA A 85 15.47 -14.43 11.33
C ALA A 85 16.50 -15.39 10.70
N SER A 86 16.07 -16.28 9.80
CA SER A 86 16.95 -17.23 9.12
C SER A 86 17.45 -16.74 7.75
N SER A 87 17.02 -15.57 7.30
CA SER A 87 17.39 -15.06 5.97
C SER A 87 18.90 -14.81 5.85
N ASN A 88 19.42 -15.09 4.66
CA ASN A 88 20.79 -14.75 4.28
C ASN A 88 20.81 -13.39 3.57
N ILE A 89 21.56 -12.46 4.13
CA ILE A 89 21.68 -11.08 3.64
C ILE A 89 22.22 -10.96 2.21
N ASP A 90 23.04 -11.93 1.78
CA ASP A 90 23.71 -11.90 0.48
C ASP A 90 22.84 -12.49 -0.64
N THR A 91 21.82 -13.30 -0.30
CA THR A 91 21.06 -14.09 -1.29
C THR A 91 19.55 -13.88 -1.23
N ASP A 92 19.00 -13.57 -0.07
CA ASP A 92 17.55 -13.50 0.13
C ASP A 92 17.05 -12.05 0.07
N TRP A 93 17.95 -11.08 0.08
CA TRP A 93 17.62 -9.66 0.10
C TRP A 93 18.12 -8.95 -1.17
N ASP A 94 17.18 -8.38 -1.91
CA ASP A 94 17.45 -7.74 -3.20
C ASP A 94 17.18 -6.23 -3.15
N LYS A 95 18.12 -5.44 -3.68
CA LYS A 95 17.92 -4.00 -3.89
C LYS A 95 17.14 -3.76 -5.17
N VAL A 96 16.03 -3.04 -5.08
CA VAL A 96 15.14 -2.74 -6.20
C VAL A 96 15.15 -1.24 -6.51
N GLY A 97 16.36 -0.67 -6.58
CA GLY A 97 16.59 0.74 -6.83
C GLY A 97 15.89 1.64 -5.79
N TRP A 98 15.17 2.66 -6.26
CA TRP A 98 14.49 3.61 -5.38
C TRP A 98 13.33 3.01 -4.56
N ARG A 99 12.85 1.80 -4.90
CA ARG A 99 11.76 1.12 -4.16
C ARG A 99 12.22 0.59 -2.80
N GLY A 100 13.53 0.46 -2.59
CA GLY A 100 14.12 -0.10 -1.38
C GLY A 100 14.65 -1.50 -1.57
N ILE A 101 14.75 -2.22 -0.46
CA ILE A 101 15.28 -3.57 -0.35
C ILE A 101 14.12 -4.50 -0.05
N MET A 102 14.00 -5.60 -0.80
CA MET A 102 13.00 -6.63 -0.53
C MET A 102 13.64 -7.91 -0.01
N LEU A 103 13.00 -8.53 0.98
CA LEU A 103 13.25 -9.92 1.35
C LEU A 103 12.45 -10.83 0.41
N ASN A 104 13.11 -11.84 -0.16
CA ASN A 104 12.56 -12.76 -1.14
C ASN A 104 11.82 -11.98 -2.25
N SER A 105 10.75 -12.54 -2.81
CA SER A 105 9.90 -11.86 -3.80
C SER A 105 8.98 -10.80 -3.17
N GLY A 106 9.50 -9.94 -2.28
CA GLY A 106 8.74 -8.83 -1.71
C GLY A 106 7.90 -9.18 -0.50
N ILE A 107 8.28 -10.19 0.30
CA ILE A 107 7.50 -10.53 1.51
C ILE A 107 7.61 -9.43 2.58
N VAL A 108 8.78 -8.81 2.68
CA VAL A 108 9.07 -7.63 3.52
C VAL A 108 9.85 -6.63 2.67
N TRP A 109 9.52 -5.35 2.81
CA TRP A 109 10.19 -4.23 2.16
C TRP A 109 10.84 -3.32 3.21
N VAL A 110 12.07 -2.90 2.95
CA VAL A 110 12.89 -2.04 3.82
C VAL A 110 13.40 -0.85 3.01
N ASP A 111 13.39 0.34 3.59
CA ASP A 111 13.94 1.54 2.97
C ASP A 111 15.47 1.64 3.09
N SER A 112 16.06 2.68 2.51
CA SER A 112 17.50 2.94 2.62
C SER A 112 17.98 3.30 4.04
N ASN A 113 17.06 3.59 4.96
CA ASN A 113 17.34 3.94 6.36
C ASN A 113 17.18 2.75 7.31
N GLY A 114 16.95 1.54 6.78
CA GLY A 114 16.76 0.34 7.61
C GLY A 114 15.40 0.28 8.32
N LYS A 115 14.38 0.95 7.77
CA LYS A 115 13.00 0.85 8.24
C LYS A 115 12.19 -0.08 7.34
N ILE A 116 11.47 -1.02 7.95
CA ILE A 116 10.46 -1.83 7.27
C ILE A 116 9.29 -0.91 6.89
N ILE A 117 8.98 -0.88 5.60
CA ILE A 117 7.96 -0.02 4.98
C ILE A 117 6.77 -0.79 4.43
N GLY A 118 6.90 -2.11 4.29
CA GLY A 118 5.85 -2.95 3.75
C GLY A 118 6.03 -4.40 4.18
N ILE A 119 4.90 -5.07 4.44
CA ILE A 119 4.85 -6.50 4.73
C ILE A 119 3.69 -7.06 3.92
N ASN A 120 4.02 -7.80 2.85
CA ASN A 120 3.02 -8.37 1.95
C ASN A 120 2.49 -9.72 2.44
N TYR A 121 3.15 -10.32 3.44
CA TYR A 121 2.63 -11.48 4.15
C TYR A 121 1.39 -11.11 4.99
N GLN A 122 0.40 -11.99 4.99
CA GLN A 122 -0.78 -11.89 5.86
C GLN A 122 -0.88 -13.15 6.72
N THR A 123 -0.81 -12.97 8.03
CA THR A 123 -0.96 -14.07 8.99
C THR A 123 -2.39 -14.62 8.98
N ALA A 124 -2.58 -15.85 9.46
CA ALA A 124 -3.92 -16.40 9.66
C ALA A 124 -4.80 -15.54 10.61
N LYS A 125 -4.20 -14.89 11.62
CA LYS A 125 -4.91 -13.98 12.54
C LYS A 125 -5.40 -12.73 11.81
N GLU A 126 -4.57 -12.14 10.95
CA GLU A 126 -4.94 -10.97 10.16
C GLU A 126 -5.99 -11.29 9.11
N GLN A 127 -5.88 -12.42 8.42
CA GLN A 127 -6.91 -12.88 7.48
C GLN A 127 -8.26 -13.09 8.17
N LEU A 128 -8.26 -13.63 9.40
CA LEU A 128 -9.49 -13.79 10.18
C LEU A 128 -10.07 -12.43 10.61
N LEU A 129 -9.22 -11.47 10.99
CA LEU A 129 -9.63 -10.10 11.29
C LEU A 129 -10.26 -9.44 10.06
N ALA A 130 -9.61 -9.52 8.89
CA ALA A 130 -10.13 -9.00 7.63
C ALA A 130 -11.53 -9.57 7.32
N LYS A 131 -11.70 -10.91 7.43
CA LYS A 131 -13.01 -11.57 7.22
C LYS A 131 -14.09 -11.04 8.17
N ARG A 132 -13.76 -10.79 9.44
CA ARG A 132 -14.71 -10.23 10.42
C ARG A 132 -15.08 -8.79 10.07
N LEU A 133 -14.10 -7.97 9.69
CA LEU A 133 -14.32 -6.58 9.28
C LEU A 133 -15.19 -6.51 8.03
N ILE A 134 -14.91 -7.33 7.02
CA ILE A 134 -15.73 -7.43 5.80
C ILE A 134 -17.17 -7.86 6.14
N ALA A 135 -17.36 -8.83 7.04
CA ALA A 135 -18.69 -9.26 7.45
C ALA A 135 -19.47 -8.15 8.16
N ALA A 136 -18.82 -7.38 9.03
CA ALA A 136 -19.42 -6.24 9.71
C ALA A 136 -19.76 -5.10 8.72
N ASP A 137 -18.85 -4.82 7.79
CA ASP A 137 -19.05 -3.82 6.73
C ASP A 137 -20.27 -4.16 5.86
N LYS A 138 -20.40 -5.42 5.44
CA LYS A 138 -21.61 -5.91 4.74
C LYS A 138 -22.90 -5.67 5.53
N GLN A 139 -22.88 -5.83 6.85
CA GLN A 139 -24.07 -5.59 7.68
C GLN A 139 -24.43 -4.10 7.82
N ALA A 140 -23.42 -3.22 7.75
CA ALA A 140 -23.61 -1.77 7.88
C ALA A 140 -24.11 -1.10 6.58
N LEU A 141 -23.96 -1.77 5.43
CA LEU A 141 -24.31 -1.24 4.12
C LEU A 141 -25.77 -1.45 3.74
N HIS A 142 -26.30 -0.56 2.89
CA HIS A 142 -27.61 -0.73 2.28
C HIS A 142 -27.69 -2.05 1.48
N PRO A 143 -28.83 -2.78 1.48
CA PRO A 143 -28.97 -4.07 0.80
C PRO A 143 -28.63 -4.10 -0.70
N SER A 144 -28.71 -2.95 -1.38
CA SER A 144 -28.33 -2.86 -2.80
C SER A 144 -26.83 -2.98 -3.06
N VAL A 145 -25.99 -2.84 -2.02
CA VAL A 145 -24.52 -2.85 -2.13
C VAL A 145 -23.83 -3.71 -1.05
N ASN A 146 -24.57 -4.47 -0.25
CA ASN A 146 -23.96 -5.27 0.83
C ASN A 146 -23.38 -6.64 0.39
N THR A 147 -23.47 -6.97 -0.90
CA THR A 147 -22.94 -8.22 -1.45
C THR A 147 -21.75 -7.93 -2.34
N PHE A 148 -20.57 -8.42 -1.95
CA PHE A 148 -19.29 -8.26 -2.63
C PHE A 148 -18.27 -9.31 -2.13
N ALA A 149 -17.21 -9.55 -2.88
CA ALA A 149 -16.10 -10.41 -2.46
C ALA A 149 -15.20 -9.64 -1.48
N GLU A 150 -14.63 -8.52 -1.94
CA GLU A 150 -13.71 -7.69 -1.17
C GLU A 150 -14.05 -6.20 -1.33
N PRO A 151 -13.95 -5.43 -0.25
CA PRO A 151 -14.06 -3.99 -0.35
C PRO A 151 -12.70 -3.45 -0.81
N ILE A 152 -12.68 -2.57 -1.80
CA ILE A 152 -11.44 -2.11 -2.44
C ILE A 152 -11.10 -0.68 -2.01
N LEU A 153 -12.09 0.22 -2.02
CA LEU A 153 -11.94 1.61 -1.59
C LEU A 153 -13.16 2.07 -0.79
N ASP A 154 -12.96 2.89 0.24
CA ASP A 154 -13.97 3.74 0.88
C ASP A 154 -13.37 5.14 1.06
N TRP A 155 -13.82 6.05 0.22
CA TRP A 155 -13.28 7.39 0.02
C TRP A 155 -14.34 8.45 0.30
N GLN A 156 -13.87 9.60 0.76
CA GLN A 156 -14.67 10.82 0.82
C GLN A 156 -13.95 11.92 0.05
N THR A 157 -14.72 12.62 -0.78
CA THR A 157 -14.35 13.92 -1.34
C THR A 157 -15.08 15.03 -0.57
N ALA A 158 -14.93 16.29 -0.99
CA ALA A 158 -15.70 17.39 -0.41
C ALA A 158 -17.23 17.21 -0.56
N LYS A 159 -17.69 16.41 -1.52
CA LYS A 159 -19.12 16.29 -1.89
C LYS A 159 -19.68 14.88 -1.84
N PHE A 160 -18.84 13.86 -1.88
CA PHE A 160 -19.29 12.49 -2.05
C PHE A 160 -18.60 11.53 -1.09
N ARG A 161 -19.36 10.54 -0.62
CA ARG A 161 -18.79 9.26 -0.23
C ARG A 161 -18.77 8.35 -1.45
N ILE A 162 -17.65 7.69 -1.68
CA ILE A 162 -17.42 6.83 -2.84
C ILE A 162 -16.86 5.51 -2.36
N ARG A 163 -17.40 4.41 -2.88
CA ARG A 163 -16.97 3.06 -2.56
C ARG A 163 -16.71 2.28 -3.82
N ILE A 164 -15.62 1.50 -3.82
CA ILE A 164 -15.38 0.45 -4.81
C ILE A 164 -15.36 -0.89 -4.11
N ASP A 165 -16.09 -1.84 -4.67
CA ASP A 165 -16.08 -3.24 -4.26
C ASP A 165 -15.67 -4.13 -5.43
N ASP A 166 -14.91 -5.19 -5.16
CA ASP A 166 -14.73 -6.32 -6.06
C ASP A 166 -15.90 -7.28 -5.86
N LEU A 167 -16.63 -7.57 -6.95
CA LEU A 167 -17.72 -8.54 -6.96
C LEU A 167 -17.26 -9.96 -7.34
N GLY A 168 -15.98 -10.13 -7.67
CA GLY A 168 -15.41 -11.34 -8.26
C GLY A 168 -15.34 -11.26 -9.79
N ASP A 169 -14.59 -12.19 -10.40
CA ASP A 169 -14.49 -12.35 -11.86
C ASP A 169 -14.09 -11.07 -12.63
N ASN A 170 -13.20 -10.24 -12.04
CA ASN A 170 -12.79 -8.93 -12.56
C ASN A 170 -13.95 -7.93 -12.75
N ASN A 171 -15.01 -8.07 -11.94
CA ASN A 171 -16.17 -7.18 -11.97
C ASN A 171 -16.16 -6.26 -10.75
N TYR A 172 -15.82 -4.99 -10.96
CA TYR A 172 -15.87 -4.00 -9.90
C TYR A 172 -17.22 -3.27 -9.88
N ARG A 173 -17.64 -2.85 -8.68
CA ARG A 173 -18.79 -1.98 -8.47
C ARG A 173 -18.36 -0.64 -7.90
N TYR A 174 -18.87 0.43 -8.48
CA TYR A 174 -18.84 1.78 -7.94
C TYR A 174 -20.17 2.07 -7.26
N ALA A 175 -20.12 2.58 -6.03
CA ALA A 175 -21.27 3.17 -5.36
C ALA A 175 -20.91 4.55 -4.83
N SER A 176 -21.81 5.51 -4.93
CA SER A 176 -21.61 6.82 -4.31
C SER A 176 -22.87 7.39 -3.69
N TRP A 177 -22.64 8.20 -2.67
CA TRP A 177 -23.65 8.95 -1.95
C TRP A 177 -23.23 10.41 -1.86
N GLY A 178 -24.19 11.33 -1.76
CA GLY A 178 -23.89 12.67 -1.24
C GLY A 178 -23.22 12.58 0.15
N ILE A 179 -22.31 13.49 0.46
CA ILE A 179 -21.47 13.42 1.67
C ILE A 179 -22.27 13.35 2.99
N ASP A 180 -23.48 13.91 3.02
CA ASP A 180 -24.34 13.93 4.21
C ASP A 180 -25.12 12.62 4.43
N LYS A 181 -24.99 11.63 3.52
CA LYS A 181 -25.71 10.35 3.60
C LYS A 181 -24.86 9.26 4.26
N ASN A 182 -25.55 8.32 4.89
CA ASN A 182 -24.92 7.16 5.51
C ASN A 182 -24.77 6.01 4.49
N PRO A 183 -23.76 5.13 4.65
CA PRO A 183 -23.61 3.92 3.81
C PRO A 183 -24.81 2.95 3.89
N SER A 184 -25.60 3.03 4.97
CA SER A 184 -26.85 2.28 5.14
C SER A 184 -28.01 2.85 4.31
N ASP A 185 -27.92 4.10 3.86
CA ASP A 185 -28.90 4.70 2.96
C ASP A 185 -28.70 4.18 1.53
N LYS A 186 -29.77 4.22 0.73
CA LYS A 186 -29.68 3.84 -0.68
C LYS A 186 -28.66 4.75 -1.41
N PRO A 187 -27.63 4.19 -2.08
CA PRO A 187 -26.69 4.98 -2.87
C PRO A 187 -27.39 5.78 -3.97
N ASP A 188 -26.85 6.96 -4.26
CA ASP A 188 -27.31 7.82 -5.35
C ASP A 188 -26.95 7.23 -6.72
N ILE A 189 -25.78 6.59 -6.80
CA ILE A 189 -25.28 5.94 -8.01
C ILE A 189 -24.75 4.56 -7.65
N ILE A 190 -25.09 3.57 -8.47
CA ILE A 190 -24.51 2.23 -8.44
C ILE A 190 -24.16 1.86 -9.88
N LEU A 191 -22.88 1.59 -10.16
CA LEU A 191 -22.39 1.15 -11.47
C LEU A 191 -21.61 -0.15 -11.30
N VAL A 192 -21.78 -1.09 -12.22
CA VAL A 192 -21.10 -2.39 -12.22
C VAL A 192 -20.31 -2.55 -13.52
N ASN A 193 -19.57 -3.66 -13.65
CA ASN A 193 -18.69 -3.95 -14.78
C ASN A 193 -17.59 -2.88 -14.93
N GLY A 194 -17.09 -2.39 -13.80
CA GLY A 194 -15.92 -1.53 -13.79
C GLY A 194 -14.66 -2.29 -14.18
N GLY A 195 -13.74 -1.60 -14.86
CA GLY A 195 -12.42 -2.14 -15.19
C GLY A 195 -11.31 -1.43 -14.43
N ILE A 196 -10.21 -2.14 -14.16
CA ILE A 196 -8.99 -1.58 -13.56
C ILE A 196 -7.89 -1.44 -14.62
N LYS A 197 -7.09 -0.36 -14.53
CA LYS A 197 -5.91 -0.15 -15.37
C LYS A 197 -4.75 0.38 -14.54
N PHE A 198 -3.60 -0.30 -14.60
CA PHE A 198 -2.37 0.13 -13.91
C PHE A 198 -1.52 1.06 -14.77
N ASP A 199 -0.97 2.08 -14.13
CA ASP A 199 -0.05 3.06 -14.71
C ASP A 199 1.40 2.62 -14.42
N GLY A 200 1.84 1.59 -15.15
CA GLY A 200 3.16 1.01 -15.02
C GLY A 200 3.32 0.12 -13.78
N SER A 201 4.56 -0.02 -13.29
CA SER A 201 4.92 -0.94 -12.19
C SER A 201 4.97 -0.28 -10.81
N GLY A 202 4.55 0.99 -10.70
CA GLY A 202 4.48 1.71 -9.43
C GLY A 202 3.21 1.41 -8.63
N GLY A 203 2.22 0.74 -9.24
CA GLY A 203 0.96 0.42 -8.57
C GLY A 203 -0.08 1.54 -8.62
N ASN A 204 0.26 2.76 -9.09
CA ASN A 204 -0.76 3.73 -9.48
C ASN A 204 -1.70 3.10 -10.51
N HIS A 205 -2.99 3.33 -10.38
CA HIS A 205 -3.99 2.70 -11.23
C HIS A 205 -5.29 3.50 -11.22
N SER A 206 -6.22 3.12 -12.10
CA SER A 206 -7.55 3.68 -12.14
C SER A 206 -8.63 2.61 -12.24
N TYR A 207 -9.79 2.91 -11.65
CA TYR A 207 -11.03 2.18 -11.90
C TYR A 207 -11.95 3.00 -12.79
N THR A 208 -12.46 2.40 -13.86
CA THR A 208 -13.32 3.09 -14.84
C THR A 208 -14.68 2.41 -14.95
N PHE A 209 -15.74 3.22 -14.89
CA PHE A 209 -17.14 2.80 -15.02
C PHE A 209 -17.86 3.63 -16.08
N LYS A 210 -18.82 3.04 -16.78
CA LYS A 210 -19.63 3.71 -17.82
C LYS A 210 -21.11 3.74 -17.44
N ASN A 211 -21.78 4.85 -17.75
CA ASN A 211 -23.22 5.02 -17.61
C ASN A 211 -23.78 5.83 -18.78
N GLY A 212 -24.11 5.14 -19.88
CA GLY A 212 -24.47 5.79 -21.14
C GLY A 212 -23.36 6.72 -21.63
N ARG A 213 -23.66 8.02 -21.74
CA ARG A 213 -22.71 9.05 -22.17
C ARG A 213 -21.70 9.47 -21.10
N TYR A 214 -21.86 9.00 -19.87
CA TYR A 214 -21.01 9.37 -18.75
C TYR A 214 -19.95 8.31 -18.48
N SER A 215 -18.78 8.74 -18.02
CA SER A 215 -17.77 7.85 -17.45
C SER A 215 -17.21 8.37 -16.16
N TYR A 216 -17.00 7.47 -15.22
CA TYR A 216 -16.49 7.73 -13.88
C TYR A 216 -15.13 7.05 -13.77
N VAL A 217 -14.09 7.82 -13.48
CA VAL A 217 -12.72 7.34 -13.37
C VAL A 217 -12.22 7.69 -11.98
N LEU A 218 -11.83 6.68 -11.22
CA LEU A 218 -11.22 6.86 -9.90
C LEU A 218 -9.74 6.59 -10.03
N GLN A 219 -8.95 7.64 -9.91
CA GLN A 219 -7.49 7.59 -10.00
C GLN A 219 -6.94 7.30 -8.61
N VAL A 220 -6.11 6.26 -8.46
CA VAL A 220 -5.51 5.82 -7.21
C VAL A 220 -4.02 6.13 -7.22
N THR A 221 -3.59 6.90 -6.22
CA THR A 221 -2.18 7.24 -6.02
C THR A 221 -1.59 6.31 -4.97
N VAL A 222 -0.77 5.35 -5.42
CA VAL A 222 0.07 4.51 -4.57
C VAL A 222 1.40 5.21 -4.33
N ILE A 223 1.97 5.79 -5.39
CA ILE A 223 3.24 6.50 -5.41
C ILE A 223 2.96 7.94 -5.83
N GLY A 224 3.20 8.86 -4.91
CA GLY A 224 3.04 10.30 -5.09
C GLY A 224 4.03 11.08 -4.24
N CYS A 225 3.83 12.38 -4.10
CA CYS A 225 4.56 13.19 -3.13
C CYS A 225 3.72 13.41 -1.86
N ASP A 226 4.33 14.06 -0.86
CA ASP A 226 3.69 14.35 0.43
C ASP A 226 2.36 15.10 0.26
N THR A 227 2.23 15.90 -0.80
CA THR A 227 1.03 16.70 -1.11
C THR A 227 0.05 16.02 -2.05
N SER A 228 0.38 14.85 -2.63
CA SER A 228 -0.57 14.13 -3.52
C SER A 228 -1.78 13.64 -2.72
N PRO A 229 -3.03 13.78 -3.21
CA PRO A 229 -4.14 13.12 -2.56
C PRO A 229 -4.01 11.59 -2.70
N PRO A 230 -4.68 10.79 -1.86
CA PRO A 230 -4.75 9.33 -2.05
C PRO A 230 -5.31 8.92 -3.42
N GLY A 231 -6.10 9.81 -4.02
CA GLY A 231 -6.71 9.65 -5.33
C GLY A 231 -7.68 10.78 -5.63
N TRP A 232 -8.36 10.69 -6.77
CA TRP A 232 -9.41 11.63 -7.13
C TRP A 232 -10.47 10.97 -8.02
N LEU A 233 -11.68 11.52 -8.00
CA LEU A 233 -12.77 11.16 -8.90
C LEU A 233 -12.80 12.11 -10.09
N GLU A 234 -12.85 11.57 -11.30
CA GLU A 234 -13.13 12.30 -12.53
C GLU A 234 -14.44 11.80 -13.14
N VAL A 235 -15.31 12.71 -13.54
CA VAL A 235 -16.54 12.37 -14.28
C VAL A 235 -16.54 13.09 -15.62
N TYR A 236 -16.71 12.33 -16.68
CA TYR A 236 -16.77 12.82 -18.05
C TYR A 236 -18.16 12.61 -18.63
N LYS A 237 -18.52 13.45 -19.60
CA LYS A 237 -19.67 13.24 -20.49
C LYS A 237 -19.24 13.50 -21.92
N ASP A 238 -19.45 12.52 -22.80
CA ASP A 238 -19.01 12.61 -24.21
C ASP A 238 -17.52 13.04 -24.28
N ASP A 239 -16.68 12.40 -23.45
CA ASP A 239 -15.25 12.65 -23.25
C ASP A 239 -14.84 14.04 -22.72
N LYS A 240 -15.80 14.91 -22.40
CA LYS A 240 -15.55 16.19 -21.75
C LYS A 240 -15.60 16.05 -20.23
N LEU A 241 -14.53 16.46 -19.54
CA LEU A 241 -14.47 16.51 -18.08
C LEU A 241 -15.58 17.44 -17.55
N LEU A 242 -16.41 16.91 -16.65
CA LEU A 242 -17.48 17.63 -15.96
C LEU A 242 -17.17 17.88 -14.49
N LEU A 243 -16.45 16.95 -13.86
CA LEU A 243 -16.14 16.99 -12.44
C LEU A 243 -14.74 16.41 -12.20
N SER A 244 -13.95 17.05 -11.36
CA SER A 244 -12.77 16.47 -10.73
C SER A 244 -12.80 16.81 -9.24
N GLU A 245 -12.70 15.80 -8.38
CA GLU A 245 -12.79 15.94 -6.92
C GLU A 245 -11.72 15.09 -6.24
N ASP A 246 -10.80 15.76 -5.54
CA ASP A 246 -9.78 15.09 -4.75
C ASP A 246 -10.38 14.34 -3.56
N VAL A 247 -9.78 13.21 -3.24
CA VAL A 247 -10.08 12.47 -2.02
C VAL A 247 -9.45 13.19 -0.83
N VAL A 248 -10.28 13.56 0.14
CA VAL A 248 -9.86 14.26 1.36
C VAL A 248 -9.76 13.32 2.57
N LYS A 249 -10.48 12.19 2.54
CA LYS A 249 -10.42 11.16 3.58
C LYS A 249 -10.52 9.78 2.97
N THR A 250 -9.75 8.85 3.52
CA THR A 250 -9.85 7.41 3.24
C THR A 250 -10.06 6.68 4.55
N GLU A 251 -10.83 5.60 4.53
CA GLU A 251 -10.96 4.73 5.70
C GLU A 251 -9.79 3.73 5.83
N ASN A 252 -8.80 3.74 4.92
CA ASN A 252 -7.38 3.34 5.10
C ASN A 252 -6.66 3.19 3.74
N THR A 253 -5.95 4.22 3.27
CA THR A 253 -4.80 4.02 2.37
C THR A 253 -3.64 4.87 2.85
N SER A 254 -2.64 4.23 3.47
CA SER A 254 -1.34 4.86 3.69
C SER A 254 -0.55 4.85 2.37
N LYS A 255 0.03 6.01 2.06
CA LYS A 255 0.94 6.22 0.93
C LYS A 255 2.17 5.32 1.12
N PHE A 256 2.61 4.65 0.05
CA PHE A 256 3.89 3.94 0.03
C PHE A 256 5.02 4.89 -0.37
#